data_AF-A0A7X9ECF3-F1
#
_entry.id   AF-A0A7X9ECF3-F1
#
_cell.length_a   1.000
_cell.length_b   1.000
_cell.length_c   1.000
_cell.angle_alpha   90.00
_cell.angle_beta   90.00
_cell.angle_gamma   90.00
#
_symmetry.space_group_name_H-M   'P 1'
#
loop_
_entity.id
_entity.type
_entity.pdbx_description
1 polymer ?
#
loop_
_entity_poly.entity_id
_entity_poly.type
_entity_poly.pdbx_seq_one_letter_code
_entity_poly.pdbx_strand_id
1 'polypeptide(L)'
;MNRRTNVSLGMGGTLVVTVFVVLCLMIFAALSFTTAYSDLKLSIKAQEITADYYLIQGKAEEKLAEISEVLHGIDTGGDKTSIFRKLSLIDGIEVDEENSRISYEAAGQKNQKISVSLNIVIEDKVYYEIESWNLSNIELPVYEDQIIDLWEGVE
;
A
#
# COMPACT_ATOMS: atom_id res chain seq x y z
N MET A 1 -42.15 62.08 1.66
CA MET A 1 -42.84 61.11 2.55
C MET A 1 -41.94 59.90 2.70
N ASN A 2 -41.19 59.77 3.80
CA ASN A 2 -40.21 58.69 3.97
C ASN A 2 -40.38 58.05 5.35
N ARG A 3 -41.17 56.97 5.44
CA ARG A 3 -41.38 56.22 6.69
C ARG A 3 -40.19 55.30 6.91
N ARG A 4 -39.27 55.70 7.80
CA ARG A 4 -38.27 54.80 8.36
C ARG A 4 -38.95 53.89 9.39
N THR A 5 -39.10 52.62 9.07
CA THR A 5 -39.56 51.61 10.03
C THR A 5 -38.43 51.32 11.01
N ASN A 6 -38.39 52.04 12.13
CA ASN A 6 -37.57 51.66 13.28
C ASN A 6 -38.19 50.39 13.88
N VAL A 7 -37.67 49.24 13.47
CA VAL A 7 -37.95 47.97 14.15
C VAL A 7 -37.22 48.05 15.49
N SER A 8 -37.94 48.42 16.54
CA SER A 8 -37.45 48.28 17.91
C SER A 8 -37.28 46.80 18.18
N LEU A 9 -36.05 46.28 18.00
CA LEU A 9 -35.63 44.98 18.49
C LEU A 9 -35.88 44.95 20.01
N GLY A 10 -37.05 44.44 20.42
CA GLY A 10 -37.33 44.18 21.81
C GLY A 10 -36.31 43.17 22.35
N MET A 11 -36.08 43.19 23.66
CA MET A 11 -35.08 42.36 24.36
C MET A 11 -35.08 40.87 23.94
N GLY A 12 -36.23 40.32 23.50
CA GLY A 12 -36.34 38.95 22.97
C GLY A 12 -35.73 38.71 21.57
N GLY A 13 -35.68 39.71 20.68
CA GLY A 13 -35.10 39.55 19.34
C GLY A 13 -33.59 39.34 19.35
N THR A 14 -32.88 40.09 20.21
CA THR A 14 -31.44 39.91 20.44
C THR A 14 -31.13 38.54 21.02
N LEU A 15 -31.96 38.04 21.94
CA LEU A 15 -31.80 36.69 22.52
C LEU A 15 -31.89 35.60 21.46
N VAL A 16 -32.89 35.65 20.57
CA VAL A 16 -33.04 34.66 19.49
C VAL A 16 -31.83 34.64 18.56
N VAL A 17 -31.31 35.81 18.18
CA VAL A 17 -30.11 35.90 17.34
C VAL A 17 -28.89 35.31 18.05
N THR A 18 -28.70 35.59 19.35
CA THR A 18 -27.57 35.03 20.10
C THR A 18 -27.63 33.51 20.20
N VAL A 19 -28.80 32.93 20.47
CA VAL A 19 -28.96 31.47 20.53
C VAL A 19 -28.68 30.84 19.17
N PHE A 20 -29.17 31.43 18.09
CA PHE A 20 -28.91 30.95 16.74
C PHE A 20 -27.41 30.93 16.42
N VAL A 21 -26.70 32.03 16.73
CA VAL A 21 -25.25 32.11 16.53
C VAL A 21 -24.52 31.05 17.34
N VAL A 22 -24.89 30.82 18.61
CA VAL A 22 -24.28 29.78 19.44
C VAL A 22 -24.51 28.38 18.87
N LEU A 23 -25.72 28.09 18.37
CA LEU A 23 -26.00 26.82 17.71
C LEU A 23 -25.17 26.65 16.42
N CYS A 24 -25.04 27.70 15.61
CA CYS A 24 -24.18 27.68 14.44
C CYS A 24 -22.71 27.42 14.81
N LEU A 25 -22.19 28.07 15.86
CA LEU A 25 -20.84 27.83 16.35
C LEU A 25 -20.64 26.41 16.86
N MET A 26 -21.65 25.83 17.53
CA MET A 26 -21.60 24.44 17.98
C MET A 26 -21.50 23.45 16.81
N ILE A 27 -22.30 23.66 15.75
CA ILE A 27 -22.25 22.84 14.54
C ILE A 27 -20.88 22.98 13.85
N PHE A 28 -20.37 24.20 13.70
CA PHE A 28 -19.05 24.42 13.10
C PHE A 28 -17.92 23.80 13.94
N ALA A 29 -18.00 23.87 15.26
CA ALA A 29 -17.05 23.23 16.15
C ALA A 29 -17.07 21.70 16.00
N ALA A 30 -18.25 21.08 15.94
CA ALA A 30 -18.40 19.64 15.74
C ALA A 30 -17.87 19.16 14.38
N LEU A 31 -18.14 19.93 13.32
CA LEU A 31 -17.59 19.67 11.98
C LEU A 31 -16.06 19.79 11.99
N SER A 32 -15.51 20.85 12.58
CA SER A 32 -14.05 21.05 12.68
C SER A 32 -13.36 19.90 13.42
N PHE A 33 -13.94 19.41 14.51
CA PHE A 33 -13.41 18.26 15.24
C PHE A 33 -13.47 16.98 14.40
N THR A 34 -14.60 16.72 13.74
CA THR A 34 -14.77 15.53 12.89
C THR A 34 -13.78 15.52 11.73
N THR A 35 -13.56 16.67 11.10
CA THR A 35 -12.55 16.83 10.05
C THR A 35 -11.14 16.58 10.59
N ALA A 36 -10.76 17.23 11.71
CA ALA A 36 -9.43 17.03 12.30
C ALA A 36 -9.18 15.56 12.72
N TYR A 37 -10.21 14.88 13.23
CA TYR A 37 -10.14 13.47 13.57
C TYR A 37 -9.98 12.57 12.33
N SER A 38 -10.73 12.87 11.26
CA SER A 38 -10.58 12.18 9.97
C SER A 38 -9.17 12.38 9.41
N ASP A 39 -8.65 13.60 9.44
CA ASP A 39 -7.30 13.93 8.95
C ASP A 39 -6.22 13.20 9.76
N LEU A 40 -6.38 13.11 11.08
CA LEU A 40 -5.49 12.31 11.93
C LEU A 40 -5.52 10.83 11.54
N LYS A 41 -6.71 10.25 11.38
CA LYS A 41 -6.86 8.85 10.99
C LYS A 41 -6.24 8.57 9.62
N LEU A 42 -6.40 9.49 8.66
CA LEU A 42 -5.78 9.39 7.33
C LEU A 42 -4.26 9.50 7.43
N SER A 43 -3.74 10.40 8.27
CA SER A 43 -2.30 10.58 8.47
C SER A 43 -1.63 9.34 9.05
N ILE A 44 -2.26 8.70 10.05
CA ILE A 44 -1.78 7.43 10.63
C ILE A 44 -1.74 6.33 9.56
N LYS A 45 -2.82 6.18 8.79
CA LYS A 45 -2.86 5.19 7.69
C LYS A 45 -1.78 5.45 6.64
N ALA A 46 -1.58 6.71 6.26
CA ALA A 46 -0.55 7.09 5.30
C ALA A 46 0.85 6.76 5.83
N GLN A 47 1.11 7.03 7.11
CA GLN A 47 2.37 6.67 7.77
C GLN A 47 2.58 5.15 7.77
N GLU A 48 1.56 4.36 8.13
CA GLU A 48 1.65 2.89 8.12
C GLU A 48 1.95 2.34 6.72
N ILE A 49 1.23 2.82 5.70
CA ILE A 49 1.44 2.40 4.30
C ILE A 49 2.86 2.76 3.85
N THR A 50 3.32 3.97 4.18
CA THR A 50 4.67 4.42 3.81
C THR A 50 5.74 3.57 4.49
N ALA A 51 5.57 3.27 5.77
CA ALA A 51 6.51 2.43 6.52
C ALA A 51 6.58 1.00 5.97
N ASP A 52 5.42 0.40 5.67
CA ASP A 52 5.36 -0.94 5.09
C ASP A 52 5.97 -0.96 3.68
N TYR A 53 5.70 0.06 2.85
CA TYR A 53 6.31 0.19 1.52
C TYR A 53 7.84 0.15 1.58
N TYR A 54 8.46 0.95 2.45
CA TYR A 54 9.92 0.95 2.60
C TYR A 54 10.46 -0.34 3.19
N LEU A 55 9.71 -1.00 4.07
CA LEU A 55 10.08 -2.30 4.62
C LEU A 55 10.09 -3.38 3.52
N ILE A 56 9.10 -3.38 2.63
CA ILE A 56 9.03 -4.32 1.50
C ILE A 56 10.16 -4.03 0.51
N GLN A 57 10.37 -2.77 0.16
CA GLN A 57 11.47 -2.35 -0.72
C GLN A 57 12.82 -2.81 -0.15
N GLY A 58 13.05 -2.61 1.15
CA GLY A 58 14.27 -3.06 1.81
C GLY A 58 14.49 -4.57 1.70
N LYS A 59 13.45 -5.38 1.90
CA LYS A 59 13.52 -6.84 1.73
C LYS A 59 13.80 -7.26 0.28
N ALA A 60 13.19 -6.57 -0.68
CA ALA A 60 13.41 -6.85 -2.10
C ALA A 60 14.85 -6.52 -2.50
N GLU A 61 15.38 -5.38 -2.06
CA GLU A 61 16.77 -4.98 -2.28
C GLU A 61 17.77 -5.90 -1.57
N GLU A 62 17.46 -6.37 -0.35
CA GLU A 62 18.29 -7.35 0.36
C GLU A 62 18.39 -8.67 -0.42
N LYS A 63 17.27 -9.14 -0.97
CA LYS A 63 17.24 -10.30 -1.87
C LYS A 63 18.02 -10.05 -3.17
N LEU A 64 17.89 -8.86 -3.76
CA LEU A 64 18.66 -8.50 -4.95
C LEU A 64 20.17 -8.50 -4.66
N ALA A 65 20.58 -8.00 -3.49
CA ALA A 65 21.97 -7.99 -3.06
C ALA A 65 22.52 -9.41 -2.87
N GLU A 66 21.74 -10.32 -2.28
CA GLU A 66 22.08 -11.75 -2.14
C GLU A 66 22.31 -12.39 -3.53
N ILE A 67 21.43 -12.13 -4.49
CA ILE A 67 21.57 -12.58 -5.88
C ILE A 67 22.83 -11.98 -6.52
N SER A 68 23.07 -10.68 -6.33
CA SER A 68 24.26 -10.00 -6.86
C SER A 68 25.56 -10.56 -6.31
N GLU A 69 25.61 -10.90 -5.02
CA GLU A 69 26.79 -11.50 -4.39
C GLU A 69 27.08 -12.89 -4.98
N VAL A 70 26.04 -13.70 -5.17
CA VAL A 70 26.17 -15.02 -5.80
C VAL A 70 26.64 -14.89 -7.24
N LEU A 71 26.13 -13.93 -8.01
CA LEU A 71 26.55 -13.70 -9.41
C LEU A 71 27.98 -13.19 -9.51
N HIS A 72 28.42 -12.29 -8.62
CA HIS A 72 29.81 -11.83 -8.58
C HIS A 72 30.81 -12.93 -8.20
N GLY A 73 30.38 -13.93 -7.40
CA GLY A 73 31.19 -15.08 -7.03
C GLY A 73 31.34 -16.15 -8.12
N ILE A 74 30.76 -15.96 -9.30
CA ILE A 74 30.79 -16.90 -10.42
C ILE A 74 31.78 -16.40 -11.47
N ASP A 75 32.83 -17.19 -11.71
CA ASP A 75 33.79 -16.95 -12.79
C ASP A 75 33.17 -17.38 -14.14
N THR A 76 33.46 -16.63 -15.20
CA THR A 76 32.78 -16.73 -16.51
C THR A 76 33.00 -18.01 -17.29
N GLY A 77 33.76 -18.96 -16.73
CA GLY A 77 33.95 -20.31 -17.26
C GLY A 77 32.94 -21.36 -16.77
N GLY A 78 31.99 -20.99 -15.91
CA GLY A 78 30.99 -21.90 -15.35
C GLY A 78 29.84 -22.24 -16.32
N ASP A 79 29.50 -23.53 -16.41
CA ASP A 79 28.35 -24.02 -17.17
C ASP A 79 27.05 -23.36 -16.68
N LYS A 80 26.13 -22.97 -17.58
CA LYS A 80 24.90 -22.22 -17.25
C LYS A 80 24.11 -22.92 -16.14
N THR A 81 24.05 -24.24 -16.18
CA THR A 81 23.37 -25.08 -15.19
C THR A 81 23.95 -24.95 -13.77
N SER A 82 25.25 -24.67 -13.64
CA SER A 82 25.90 -24.49 -12.34
C SER A 82 25.55 -23.15 -11.69
N ILE A 83 25.25 -22.14 -12.50
CA ILE A 83 24.82 -20.79 -12.08
C ILE A 83 23.39 -20.86 -11.56
N PHE A 84 22.49 -21.45 -12.35
CA PHE A 84 21.10 -21.63 -11.95
C PHE A 84 20.96 -22.49 -10.69
N ARG A 85 21.74 -23.57 -10.57
CA ARG A 85 21.76 -24.38 -9.33
C ARG A 85 22.16 -23.58 -8.10
N LYS A 86 23.10 -22.63 -8.21
CA LYS A 86 23.47 -21.76 -7.09
C LYS A 86 22.37 -20.76 -6.74
N LEU A 87 21.64 -20.28 -7.74
CA LEU A 87 20.54 -19.33 -7.56
C LEU A 87 19.28 -20.01 -7.02
N SER A 88 19.01 -21.27 -7.38
CA SER A 88 17.94 -22.08 -6.80
C SER A 88 18.18 -22.47 -5.34
N LEU A 89 19.40 -22.32 -4.82
CA LEU A 89 19.69 -22.52 -3.39
C LEU A 89 19.22 -21.32 -2.55
N ILE A 90 18.98 -20.17 -3.17
CA ILE A 90 18.46 -18.99 -2.50
C ILE A 90 16.96 -19.21 -2.27
N ASP A 91 16.54 -19.09 -1.02
CA ASP A 91 15.16 -19.33 -0.61
C ASP A 91 14.20 -18.30 -1.25
N GLY A 92 13.08 -18.78 -1.78
CA GLY A 92 12.01 -17.97 -2.37
C GLY A 92 12.22 -17.48 -3.80
N ILE A 93 13.16 -18.07 -4.55
CA ILE A 93 13.42 -17.72 -5.95
C ILE A 93 12.84 -18.74 -6.92
N GLU A 94 12.03 -18.28 -7.86
CA GLU A 94 11.61 -19.05 -9.03
C GLU A 94 12.60 -18.83 -10.18
N VAL A 95 13.22 -19.92 -10.63
CA VAL A 95 14.22 -19.90 -11.71
C VAL A 95 13.62 -20.54 -12.96
N ASP A 96 13.55 -19.77 -14.04
CA ASP A 96 13.25 -20.26 -15.39
C ASP A 96 14.58 -20.47 -16.14
N GLU A 97 15.05 -21.73 -16.15
CA GLU A 97 16.29 -22.13 -16.82
C GLU A 97 16.22 -22.01 -18.34
N GLU A 98 15.03 -22.15 -18.95
CA GLU A 98 14.87 -22.08 -20.42
C GLU A 98 15.01 -20.64 -20.92
N ASN A 99 14.44 -19.67 -20.21
CA ASN A 99 14.51 -18.26 -20.56
C ASN A 99 15.61 -17.48 -19.85
N SER A 100 16.40 -18.13 -18.98
CA SER A 100 17.42 -17.49 -18.15
C SER A 100 16.85 -16.36 -17.26
N ARG A 101 15.64 -16.55 -16.73
CA ARG A 101 14.95 -15.55 -15.89
C ARG A 101 14.85 -16.00 -14.45
N ILE A 102 14.89 -15.05 -13.55
CA ILE A 102 14.69 -15.22 -12.12
C ILE A 102 13.55 -14.33 -11.68
N SER A 103 12.57 -14.89 -10.99
CA SER A 103 11.52 -14.14 -10.33
C SER A 103 11.54 -14.40 -8.83
N TYR A 104 11.36 -13.35 -8.04
CA TYR A 104 11.17 -13.48 -6.60
C TYR A 104 10.15 -12.46 -6.10
N GLU A 105 9.53 -12.80 -4.98
CA GLU A 105 8.54 -11.95 -4.34
C GLU A 105 8.98 -11.57 -2.92
N ALA A 106 8.93 -10.28 -2.62
CA ALA A 106 9.11 -9.75 -1.28
C ALA A 106 7.76 -9.29 -0.74
N ALA A 107 7.28 -9.93 0.33
CA ALA A 107 6.02 -9.58 0.98
C ALA A 107 6.24 -8.81 2.31
N GLY A 108 5.38 -7.82 2.53
CA GLY A 108 5.33 -7.01 3.74
C GLY A 108 4.53 -7.65 4.86
N GLN A 109 4.20 -6.85 5.88
CA GLN A 109 3.24 -7.28 6.91
C GLN A 109 1.79 -6.97 6.51
N LYS A 110 1.58 -6.07 5.55
CA LYS A 110 0.26 -5.74 5.01
C LYS A 110 0.07 -6.38 3.64
N ASN A 111 -1.05 -6.08 2.99
CA ASN A 111 -1.45 -6.59 1.68
C ASN A 111 -0.63 -5.99 0.52
N GLN A 112 0.68 -5.80 0.66
CA GLN A 112 1.55 -5.32 -0.40
C GLN A 112 2.70 -6.29 -0.60
N LYS A 113 3.02 -6.55 -1.87
CA LYS A 113 4.17 -7.35 -2.27
C LYS A 113 4.88 -6.69 -3.44
N ILE A 114 6.19 -6.84 -3.48
CA ILE A 114 7.00 -6.46 -4.63
C ILE A 114 7.39 -7.74 -5.35
N SER A 115 7.00 -7.84 -6.62
CA SER A 115 7.42 -8.91 -7.50
C SER A 115 8.51 -8.37 -8.42
N VAL A 116 9.66 -9.03 -8.41
CA VAL A 116 10.82 -8.64 -9.21
C VAL A 116 11.13 -9.76 -10.18
N SER A 117 11.30 -9.41 -11.45
CA SER A 117 11.79 -10.32 -12.49
C SER A 117 13.12 -9.80 -13.04
N LEU A 118 14.11 -10.67 -13.00
CA LEU A 118 15.47 -10.45 -13.44
C LEU A 118 15.76 -11.34 -14.65
N ASN A 119 16.42 -10.78 -15.65
CA ASN A 119 17.02 -11.51 -16.75
C ASN A 119 18.51 -11.69 -16.49
N ILE A 120 19.02 -12.93 -16.56
CA ILE A 120 20.44 -13.19 -16.37
C ILE A 120 21.13 -13.23 -17.73
N VAL A 121 22.14 -12.38 -17.89
CA VAL A 121 22.95 -12.33 -19.11
C VAL A 121 24.36 -12.82 -18.79
N ILE A 122 24.82 -13.80 -19.57
CA ILE A 122 26.13 -14.44 -19.42
C ILE A 122 26.94 -14.11 -20.67
N GLU A 123 27.82 -13.10 -20.56
CA GLU A 123 28.80 -12.74 -21.60
C GLU A 123 30.22 -12.97 -21.07
N ASP A 124 31.02 -11.90 -20.91
CA ASP A 124 32.38 -11.91 -20.36
C ASP A 124 32.39 -11.81 -18.81
N LYS A 125 31.25 -11.38 -18.24
CA LYS A 125 30.89 -11.46 -16.82
C LYS A 125 29.43 -11.84 -16.72
N VAL A 126 29.05 -12.46 -15.61
CA VAL A 126 27.65 -12.74 -15.29
C VAL A 126 27.04 -11.49 -14.66
N TYR A 127 26.00 -10.93 -15.29
CA TYR A 127 25.25 -9.80 -14.75
C TYR A 127 23.75 -10.03 -14.89
N TYR A 128 22.97 -9.27 -14.13
CA TYR A 128 21.52 -9.30 -14.18
C TYR A 128 20.99 -7.99 -14.76
N GLU A 129 19.89 -8.07 -15.50
CA GLU A 129 19.09 -6.94 -15.94
C GLU A 129 17.72 -7.03 -15.28
N ILE A 130 17.25 -5.94 -14.69
CA ILE A 130 15.94 -5.89 -14.06
C ILE A 130 14.89 -5.72 -15.16
N GLU A 131 14.13 -6.76 -15.47
CA GLU A 131 13.06 -6.72 -16.47
C GLU A 131 11.81 -6.05 -15.90
N SER A 132 11.47 -6.36 -14.65
CA SER A 132 10.34 -5.72 -13.98
C SER A 132 10.54 -5.60 -12.47
N TRP A 133 10.07 -4.48 -11.93
CA TRP A 133 9.98 -4.21 -10.50
C TRP A 133 8.60 -3.65 -10.21
N ASN A 134 7.67 -4.47 -9.73
CA ASN A 134 6.28 -4.08 -9.58
C ASN A 134 5.79 -4.23 -8.14
N LEU A 135 5.26 -3.14 -7.60
CA LEU A 135 4.50 -3.14 -6.36
C LEU A 135 3.06 -3.55 -6.67
N SER A 136 2.67 -4.73 -6.21
CA SER A 136 1.30 -5.21 -6.31
C SER A 136 0.68 -5.33 -4.93
N ASN A 137 -0.64 -5.17 -4.87
CA ASN A 137 -1.38 -5.51 -3.66
C ASN A 137 -1.51 -7.04 -3.62
N ILE A 138 -1.29 -7.64 -2.44
CA ILE A 138 -1.59 -9.05 -2.22
C ILE A 138 -3.12 -9.16 -2.34
N GLU A 139 -3.57 -9.79 -3.43
CA GLU A 139 -4.97 -10.19 -3.56
C GLU A 139 -5.28 -11.10 -2.37
N LEU A 140 -6.14 -10.63 -1.47
CA LEU A 140 -6.75 -11.53 -0.50
C LEU A 140 -7.44 -12.60 -1.32
N PRO A 141 -7.39 -13.89 -0.91
CA PRO A 141 -8.34 -14.84 -1.45
C PRO A 141 -9.70 -14.19 -1.31
N VAL A 142 -10.40 -14.02 -2.43
CA VAL A 142 -11.80 -13.64 -2.40
C VAL A 142 -12.44 -14.76 -1.61
N TYR A 143 -12.67 -14.53 -0.31
CA TYR A 143 -13.71 -15.24 0.40
C TYR A 143 -14.93 -14.80 -0.36
N GLU A 144 -15.27 -15.59 -1.39
CA GLU A 144 -16.57 -15.53 -2.00
C GLU A 144 -17.47 -15.61 -0.79
N ASP A 145 -18.17 -14.52 -0.48
CA ASP A 145 -19.28 -14.52 0.45
C ASP A 145 -20.30 -15.46 -0.19
N GLN A 146 -20.02 -16.76 -0.15
CA GLN A 146 -21.02 -17.79 -0.29
C GLN A 146 -21.96 -17.44 0.84
N ILE A 147 -23.05 -16.79 0.45
CA ILE A 147 -24.24 -16.63 1.27
C ILE A 147 -24.59 -18.06 1.62
N ILE A 148 -24.10 -18.51 2.78
CA ILE A 148 -24.54 -19.76 3.37
C ILE A 148 -25.99 -19.44 3.69
N ASP A 149 -26.90 -19.96 2.86
CA ASP A 149 -28.32 -19.79 3.08
C ASP A 149 -28.67 -20.61 4.32
N LEU A 150 -28.54 -19.97 5.49
CA LEU A 150 -28.71 -20.60 6.80
C LEU A 150 -30.19 -20.86 7.13
N TRP A 151 -31.12 -20.57 6.20
CA TRP A 151 -32.54 -20.62 6.47
C TRP A 151 -33.38 -21.05 5.25
N GLU A 152 -33.59 -22.35 5.09
CA GLU A 152 -34.73 -22.85 4.32
C GLU A 152 -35.98 -22.61 5.18
N GLY A 153 -36.75 -21.58 4.85
CA GLY A 153 -37.95 -21.23 5.62
C GLY A 153 -38.93 -22.39 5.73
N VAL A 154 -39.49 -22.56 6.92
CA VAL A 154 -40.56 -23.52 7.16
C VAL A 154 -41.89 -22.84 6.78
N GLU A 155 -42.61 -23.45 5.84
CA GLU A 155 -43.98 -23.07 5.44
C GLU A 155 -44.98 -23.03 6.61
#